data_AF-A0A6H1JYP5-F1
#
_entry.id   AF-A0A6H1JYP5-F1
#
_cell.length_a   1.000
_cell.length_b   1.000
_cell.length_c   1.000
_cell.angle_alpha   90.00
_cell.angle_beta   90.00
_cell.angle_gamma   90.00
#
_symmetry.space_group_name_H-M   'P 1'
#
loop_
_entity.id
_entity.type
_entity.pdbx_description
1 polymer ?
#
loop_
_entity_poly.entity_id
_entity_poly.type
_entity_poly.pdbx_seq_one_letter_code
_entity_poly.pdbx_strand_id
1 'polypeptide(L)'
;MDHLTVTVRGSGSGRTDGTFELYCHPARGNHPHAKAACKKLDGMTRWGRDPFAPVPQGANCTMIYGGPATAHITGTWAGRPVNADFRRTNGCEISRWSSFEPLLPSTSS
;
A
#
# COMPACT_ATOMS: atom_id res chain seq x y z
N MET A 1 -13.93 -2.99 -12.56
CA MET A 1 -13.40 -4.02 -11.64
C MET A 1 -12.09 -3.49 -11.10
N ASP A 2 -11.88 -3.56 -9.79
CA ASP A 2 -10.65 -3.09 -9.17
C ASP A 2 -9.59 -4.17 -9.27
N HIS A 3 -8.41 -3.77 -9.72
CA HIS A 3 -7.27 -4.65 -9.92
C HIS A 3 -6.01 -3.87 -9.62
N LEU A 4 -5.22 -4.38 -8.68
CA LEU A 4 -3.94 -3.81 -8.29
C LEU A 4 -2.86 -4.88 -8.37
N THR A 5 -1.70 -4.48 -8.87
CA THR A 5 -0.46 -5.23 -8.77
C THR A 5 0.40 -4.55 -7.70
N VAL A 6 0.71 -5.29 -6.63
CA VAL A 6 1.46 -4.83 -5.46
C VAL A 6 2.82 -5.51 -5.46
N THR A 7 3.89 -4.74 -5.70
CA THR A 7 5.26 -5.24 -5.61
C THR A 7 5.89 -4.76 -4.32
N VAL A 8 6.36 -5.66 -3.47
CA VAL A 8 7.03 -5.35 -2.19
C VAL A 8 8.47 -5.86 -2.24
N ARG A 9 9.40 -5.08 -1.67
CA ARG A 9 10.81 -5.45 -1.54
C ARG A 9 11.37 -5.01 -0.19
N GLY A 10 12.27 -5.81 0.37
CA GLY A 10 13.03 -5.43 1.57
C GLY A 10 12.19 -5.45 2.84
N SER A 11 11.10 -6.23 2.89
CA SER A 11 10.29 -6.43 4.09
C SER A 11 10.99 -7.28 5.16
N GLY A 12 12.06 -8.00 4.79
CA GLY A 12 12.74 -8.96 5.65
C GLY A 12 12.15 -10.37 5.60
N SER A 13 11.17 -10.63 4.74
CA SER A 13 10.59 -11.96 4.55
C SER A 13 10.22 -12.22 3.09
N GLY A 14 10.77 -13.30 2.52
CA GLY A 14 10.42 -13.75 1.16
C GLY A 14 8.95 -14.14 0.96
N ARG A 15 8.17 -14.26 2.05
CA ARG A 15 6.71 -14.48 1.96
C ARG A 15 5.93 -13.20 1.64
N THR A 16 6.49 -12.06 2.02
CA THR A 16 5.84 -10.74 1.86
C THR A 16 6.55 -9.87 0.84
N ASP A 17 7.80 -10.15 0.51
CA ASP A 17 8.47 -9.66 -0.69
C ASP A 17 7.99 -10.42 -1.93
N GLY A 18 7.85 -9.72 -3.05
CA GLY A 18 7.35 -10.29 -4.30
C GLY A 18 6.34 -9.39 -4.99
N THR A 19 5.70 -9.93 -6.03
CA THR A 19 4.62 -9.24 -6.76
C THR A 19 3.31 -10.00 -6.58
N PHE A 20 2.29 -9.27 -6.16
CA PHE A 20 1.00 -9.81 -5.81
C PHE A 20 -0.12 -9.15 -6.60
N GLU A 21 -0.97 -9.97 -7.17
CA GLU A 21 -2.20 -9.62 -7.83
C GLU A 21 -3.32 -9.56 -6.80
N LEU A 22 -4.00 -8.41 -6.75
CA LEU A 22 -5.19 -8.18 -5.94
C LEU A 22 -6.34 -7.74 -6.85
N TYR A 23 -7.42 -8.50 -6.82
CA TYR A 23 -8.67 -8.12 -7.46
C TYR A 23 -9.71 -7.93 -6.37
N CYS A 24 -10.53 -6.88 -6.47
CA CYS A 24 -11.64 -6.64 -5.56
C CYS A 24 -12.98 -6.62 -6.30
N HIS A 25 -14.06 -6.89 -5.56
CA HIS A 25 -15.43 -6.96 -6.08
C HIS A 25 -15.66 -8.03 -7.19
N PRO A 26 -15.41 -9.35 -6.93
CA PRO A 26 -15.09 -9.99 -5.65
C PRO A 26 -13.58 -10.14 -5.38
N ALA A 27 -13.22 -10.31 -4.09
CA ALA A 27 -11.83 -10.46 -3.65
C ALA A 27 -11.19 -11.76 -4.16
N ARG A 28 -10.12 -11.66 -4.94
CA ARG A 28 -9.31 -12.79 -5.46
C ARG A 28 -7.88 -12.35 -5.79
N GLY A 29 -7.06 -13.30 -6.27
CA GLY A 29 -5.66 -13.09 -6.61
C GLY A 29 -4.72 -13.87 -5.69
N ASN A 30 -3.41 -13.66 -5.84
CA ASN A 30 -2.39 -14.33 -5.01
C ASN A 30 -1.96 -13.49 -3.80
N HIS A 31 -2.56 -12.31 -3.59
CA HIS A 31 -2.28 -11.48 -2.43
C HIS A 31 -2.64 -12.21 -1.11
N PRO A 32 -1.70 -12.36 -0.14
CA PRO A 32 -1.91 -13.18 1.06
C PRO A 32 -3.13 -12.79 1.91
N HIS A 33 -3.50 -11.51 1.87
CA HIS A 33 -4.62 -10.96 2.62
C HIS A 33 -5.71 -10.34 1.72
N ALA A 34 -5.96 -10.90 0.53
CA ALA A 34 -6.82 -10.29 -0.50
C ALA A 34 -8.13 -9.68 0.03
N LYS A 35 -8.94 -10.46 0.78
CA LYS A 35 -10.21 -9.98 1.35
C LYS A 35 -10.03 -8.79 2.31
N ALA A 36 -9.03 -8.85 3.19
CA ALA A 36 -8.79 -7.80 4.18
C ALA A 36 -8.19 -6.55 3.54
N ALA A 37 -7.31 -6.71 2.54
CA ALA A 37 -6.76 -5.62 1.75
C ALA A 37 -7.85 -4.86 0.98
N CYS A 38 -8.78 -5.58 0.31
CA CYS A 38 -9.93 -4.96 -0.33
C CYS A 38 -10.76 -4.15 0.68
N LYS A 39 -11.18 -4.77 1.80
CA LYS A 39 -11.98 -4.10 2.84
C LYS A 39 -11.29 -2.84 3.39
N LYS A 40 -9.96 -2.89 3.53
CA LYS A 40 -9.17 -1.75 4.00
C LYS A 40 -9.22 -0.59 3.01
N LEU A 41 -8.95 -0.88 1.72
CA LEU A 41 -9.00 0.12 0.66
C LEU A 41 -10.40 0.70 0.48
N ASP A 42 -11.46 -0.12 0.58
CA ASP A 42 -12.85 0.33 0.56
C ASP A 42 -13.11 1.36 1.67
N GLY A 43 -12.68 1.05 2.90
CA GLY A 43 -12.83 1.96 4.04
C GLY A 43 -12.03 3.27 3.96
N MET A 44 -10.95 3.28 3.17
CA MET A 44 -10.15 4.48 2.89
C MET A 44 -10.71 5.31 1.74
N THR A 45 -11.49 4.68 0.86
CA THR A 45 -11.99 5.31 -0.36
C THR A 45 -13.12 6.27 -0.03
N ARG A 46 -12.90 7.55 -0.34
CA ARG A 46 -13.90 8.61 -0.20
C ARG A 46 -13.95 9.41 -1.48
N TRP A 47 -15.15 9.84 -1.87
CA TRP A 47 -15.33 10.63 -3.07
C TRP A 47 -14.50 11.92 -3.01
N GLY A 48 -13.80 12.25 -4.10
CA GLY A 48 -12.92 13.41 -4.20
C GLY A 48 -11.56 13.29 -3.49
N ARG A 49 -11.24 12.16 -2.85
CA ARG A 49 -9.94 11.94 -2.21
C ARG A 49 -9.20 10.76 -2.84
N ASP A 50 -7.94 10.99 -3.18
CA ASP A 50 -7.05 9.93 -3.64
C ASP A 50 -6.35 9.26 -2.43
N PRO A 51 -6.70 8.02 -2.06
CA PRO A 51 -6.02 7.33 -0.97
C PRO A 51 -4.55 7.02 -1.28
N PHE A 52 -4.18 6.91 -2.57
CA PHE A 52 -2.84 6.55 -3.01
C PHE A 52 -1.93 7.76 -3.19
N ALA A 53 -2.41 8.99 -2.96
CA ALA A 53 -1.59 10.19 -3.06
C ALA A 53 -0.31 10.07 -2.20
N PRO A 54 0.84 10.55 -2.68
CA PRO A 54 2.08 10.54 -1.91
C PRO A 54 2.00 11.49 -0.72
N VAL A 55 2.95 11.36 0.22
CA VAL A 55 3.15 12.39 1.24
C VAL A 55 3.48 13.72 0.54
N PRO A 56 2.79 14.84 0.86
CA PRO A 56 3.06 16.13 0.25
C PRO A 56 4.51 16.57 0.43
N GLN A 57 5.08 17.18 -0.61
CA GLN A 57 6.39 17.80 -0.51
C GLN A 57 6.34 18.93 0.53
N GLY A 58 7.31 18.96 1.44
CA GLY A 58 7.36 19.95 2.52
C GLY A 58 6.48 19.63 3.73
N ALA A 59 5.86 18.45 3.79
CA ALA A 59 5.21 17.99 5.02
C ALA A 59 6.23 17.93 6.18
N ASN A 60 5.82 18.41 7.36
CA ASN A 60 6.63 18.36 8.57
C ASN A 60 6.68 16.93 9.13
N CYS A 61 7.66 16.15 8.67
CA CYS A 61 7.83 14.75 9.03
C CYS A 61 9.04 14.57 9.96
N THR A 62 8.93 13.64 10.91
CA THR A 62 10.09 13.23 11.70
C THR A 62 11.10 12.48 10.83
N MET A 63 12.38 12.62 11.11
CA MET A 63 13.47 11.94 10.38
C MET A 63 13.76 10.53 10.92
N ILE A 64 12.70 9.82 11.32
CA ILE A 64 12.80 8.44 11.81
C ILE A 64 12.85 7.50 10.61
N TYR A 65 13.93 6.73 10.50
CA TYR A 65 14.06 5.68 9.50
C TYR A 65 13.36 4.40 9.97
N GLY A 66 12.33 3.98 9.24
CA GLY A 66 11.51 2.81 9.56
C GLY A 66 12.04 1.50 8.98
N GLY A 67 13.02 1.55 8.07
CA GLY A 67 13.63 0.37 7.46
C GLY A 67 13.62 0.41 5.92
N PRO A 68 14.23 -0.60 5.27
CA PRO A 68 14.47 -0.60 3.83
C PRO A 68 13.25 -0.97 2.98
N ALA A 69 12.15 -1.38 3.60
CA ALA A 69 10.99 -1.87 2.87
C ALA A 69 10.41 -0.80 1.94
N THR A 70 10.14 -1.21 0.70
CA THR A 70 9.49 -0.41 -0.34
C THR A 70 8.34 -1.18 -0.94
N ALA A 71 7.35 -0.45 -1.47
CA ALA A 71 6.31 -1.05 -2.28
C ALA A 71 5.94 -0.15 -3.47
N HIS A 72 5.58 -0.78 -4.57
CA HIS A 72 5.06 -0.13 -5.76
C HIS A 72 3.70 -0.73 -6.09
N ILE A 73 2.69 0.12 -6.19
CA ILE A 73 1.31 -0.29 -6.46
C ILE A 73 0.86 0.32 -7.78
N THR A 74 0.42 -0.53 -8.70
CA THR A 74 -0.14 -0.12 -10.00
C THR A 74 -1.51 -0.74 -10.22
N GLY A 75 -2.28 -0.19 -11.16
CA GLY A 75 -3.52 -0.79 -11.64
C GLY A 75 -4.68 0.20 -11.66
N THR A 76 -5.87 -0.25 -11.28
CA THR A 76 -7.09 0.57 -11.22
C THR A 76 -7.83 0.34 -9.91
N TRP A 77 -8.22 1.43 -9.27
CA TRP A 77 -9.03 1.42 -8.05
C TRP A 77 -10.16 2.44 -8.13
N ALA A 78 -11.40 2.01 -7.88
CA ALA A 78 -12.61 2.84 -7.95
C ALA A 78 -12.72 3.63 -9.27
N GLY A 79 -12.33 2.99 -10.38
CA GLY A 79 -12.34 3.59 -11.72
C GLY A 79 -11.21 4.59 -12.01
N ARG A 80 -10.24 4.75 -11.11
CA ARG A 80 -9.07 5.64 -11.30
C ARG A 80 -7.78 4.83 -11.45
N PRO A 81 -6.86 5.25 -12.33
CA PRO A 81 -5.55 4.61 -12.44
C PRO A 81 -4.76 4.85 -11.15
N VAL A 82 -4.02 3.83 -10.73
CA VAL A 82 -3.10 3.87 -9.58
C VAL A 82 -1.68 3.65 -10.09
N ASN A 83 -0.77 4.51 -9.65
CA ASN A 83 0.67 4.34 -9.74
C ASN A 83 1.28 5.04 -8.52
N ALA A 84 1.64 4.27 -7.50
CA ALA A 84 2.02 4.81 -6.20
C ALA A 84 3.19 4.06 -5.58
N ASP A 85 4.19 4.82 -5.17
CA ASP A 85 5.34 4.33 -4.43
C ASP A 85 5.15 4.54 -2.92
N PHE A 86 5.63 3.57 -2.17
CA PHE A 86 5.65 3.56 -0.71
C PHE A 86 7.08 3.28 -0.24
N ARG A 87 7.52 4.05 0.75
CA ARG A 87 8.80 3.90 1.43
C ARG A 87 8.60 4.07 2.92
N ARG A 88 9.65 3.86 3.70
CA ARG A 88 9.62 4.00 5.17
C ARG A 88 10.78 4.86 5.67
N THR A 89 11.11 5.92 4.93
CA THR A 89 12.31 6.74 5.18
C THR A 89 12.11 7.90 6.15
N ASN A 90 10.88 8.21 6.55
CA ASN A 90 10.53 9.25 7.52
C ASN A 90 9.18 8.93 8.19
N GLY A 91 8.80 9.68 9.23
CA GLY A 91 7.58 9.40 10.02
C GLY A 91 6.27 9.45 9.23
N CYS A 92 6.14 10.36 8.27
CA CYS A 92 4.92 10.45 7.45
C CYS A 92 4.80 9.25 6.50
N GLU A 93 5.91 8.82 5.91
CA GLU A 93 5.95 7.66 5.02
C GLU A 93 5.68 6.36 5.77
N ILE A 94 6.22 6.23 6.99
CA ILE A 94 5.90 5.11 7.90
C ILE A 94 4.40 5.10 8.22
N SER A 95 3.84 6.26 8.61
CA SER A 95 2.41 6.37 8.91
C SER A 95 1.54 6.03 7.69
N ARG A 96 1.93 6.50 6.50
CA ARG A 96 1.26 6.16 5.23
C ARG A 96 1.34 4.66 4.96
N TRP A 97 2.51 4.03 5.11
CA TRP A 97 2.66 2.57 4.98
C TRP A 97 1.70 1.83 5.91
N SER A 98 1.72 2.12 7.21
CA SER A 98 0.87 1.46 8.20
C SER A 98 -0.62 1.69 7.93
N SER A 99 -0.99 2.84 7.36
CA SER A 99 -2.37 3.10 6.96
C SER A 99 -2.87 2.19 5.85
N PHE A 100 -1.96 1.56 5.09
CA PHE A 100 -2.29 0.60 4.03
C PHE A 100 -2.21 -0.86 4.47
N GLU A 101 -1.86 -1.18 5.72
CA GLU A 101 -1.93 -2.55 6.21
C GLU A 101 -3.41 -3.03 6.26
N PRO A 102 -3.74 -4.24 5.76
CA PRO A 102 -2.84 -5.32 5.36
C PRO A 102 -2.61 -5.47 3.84
N LEU A 103 -2.84 -4.43 3.03
CA LEU A 103 -2.40 -4.42 1.62
C LEU A 103 -0.86 -4.43 1.54
N LEU A 104 -0.22 -3.63 2.38
CA LEU A 104 1.22 -3.72 2.60
C LEU A 104 1.48 -4.62 3.82
N PRO A 105 2.62 -5.32 3.87
CA PRO A 105 2.94 -6.16 5.01
C PRO A 105 3.16 -5.31 6.26
N SER A 106 2.83 -5.92 7.40
CA SER A 106 3.24 -5.37 8.69
C SER A 106 4.76 -5.42 8.81
N THR A 107 5.32 -4.30 9.23
CA THR A 107 6.77 -4.09 9.33
C THR A 107 7.16 -3.39 10.63
N SER A 108 6.20 -3.28 11.57
CA SER A 108 6.44 -2.93 12.96
C SER A 108 6.95 -4.17 13.69
N SER A 109 8.15 -4.07 14.26
CA SER A 109 8.66 -5.02 15.26
C SER A 109 7.82 -5.01 16.53
#